data_AF-A0A1H5ECJ2-F1
#
_entry.id   AF-A0A1H5ECJ2-F1
#
_cell.length_a   1.000
_cell.length_b   1.000
_cell.length_c   1.000
_cell.angle_alpha   90.00
_cell.angle_beta   90.00
_cell.angle_gamma   90.00
#
_symmetry.space_group_name_H-M   'P 1'
#
loop_
_entity.id
_entity.type
_entity.pdbx_description
1 polymer ?
#
loop_
_entity_poly.entity_id
_entity_poly.type
_entity_poly.pdbx_seq_one_letter_code
_entity_poly.pdbx_strand_id
1 'polypeptide(L)'
;MRGEAWTGDDREHNDACHERWLRARNRSTDRPGYRDGWFDEQCGGCRFWVALSGEMGQDWGVCTRSDSAFDGRARFEHDGCELFALRTDGSFG
;
A
#
# COMPACT_ATOMS: atom_id res chain seq x y z
N MET A 1 -18.95 6.30 -19.39
CA MET A 1 -19.27 5.15 -18.52
C MET A 1 -20.72 5.25 -18.08
N ARG A 2 -21.52 4.20 -18.32
CA ARG A 2 -22.90 4.09 -17.81
C ARG A 2 -22.82 3.86 -16.30
N GLY A 3 -23.70 4.46 -15.52
CA GLY A 3 -23.65 4.57 -14.04
C GLY A 3 -23.76 3.28 -13.23
N GLU A 4 -23.08 2.22 -13.65
CA GLU A 4 -22.89 0.99 -12.89
C GLU A 4 -21.74 1.16 -11.88
N ALA A 5 -21.76 0.35 -10.81
CA ALA A 5 -20.68 0.31 -9.85
C ALA A 5 -19.43 -0.30 -10.50
N TRP A 6 -18.28 0.35 -10.30
CA TRP A 6 -17.00 -0.19 -10.75
C TRP A 6 -16.62 -1.42 -9.91
N THR A 7 -16.13 -2.48 -10.60
CA THR A 7 -15.84 -3.79 -9.99
C THR A 7 -14.39 -3.96 -9.56
N GLY A 8 -13.48 -3.11 -10.04
CA GLY A 8 -12.04 -3.24 -9.78
C GLY A 8 -11.21 -3.82 -10.93
N ASP A 9 -11.83 -4.18 -12.05
CA ASP A 9 -11.16 -4.94 -13.15
C ASP A 9 -10.95 -4.09 -14.43
N ASP A 10 -11.08 -2.76 -14.32
CA ASP A 10 -10.82 -1.85 -15.44
C ASP A 10 -9.39 -1.32 -15.34
N ARG A 11 -8.51 -1.83 -16.21
CA ARG A 11 -7.08 -1.51 -16.17
C ARG A 11 -6.78 -0.01 -16.26
N GLU A 12 -7.44 0.73 -17.16
CA GLU A 12 -7.18 2.16 -17.32
C GLU A 12 -7.55 2.94 -16.06
N HIS A 13 -8.68 2.60 -15.44
CA HIS A 13 -9.10 3.17 -14.16
C HIS A 13 -8.15 2.78 -13.02
N ASN A 14 -7.70 1.53 -12.98
CA ASN A 14 -6.75 1.03 -11.98
C ASN A 14 -5.41 1.78 -12.09
N ASP A 15 -4.86 1.92 -13.30
CA ASP A 15 -3.62 2.66 -13.57
C ASP A 15 -3.77 4.13 -13.12
N ALA A 16 -4.91 4.78 -13.43
CA ALA A 16 -5.19 6.14 -12.98
C ALA A 16 -5.31 6.26 -11.45
N CYS A 17 -5.82 5.21 -10.77
CA CYS A 17 -5.85 5.15 -9.31
C CYS A 17 -4.45 4.95 -8.73
N HIS A 18 -3.67 4.02 -9.28
CA HIS A 18 -2.29 3.74 -8.90
C HIS A 18 -1.44 5.03 -8.93
N GLU A 19 -1.45 5.74 -10.06
CA GLU A 19 -0.71 7.01 -10.23
C GLU A 19 -1.12 8.08 -9.23
N ARG A 20 -2.42 8.19 -8.94
CA ARG A 20 -2.94 9.16 -7.96
C ARG A 20 -2.52 8.78 -6.54
N TRP A 21 -2.59 7.50 -6.18
CA TRP A 21 -2.32 7.02 -4.84
C TRP A 21 -0.82 6.97 -4.53
N LEU A 22 0.04 6.67 -5.51
CA LEU A 22 1.50 6.74 -5.37
C LEU A 22 1.97 8.12 -4.89
N ARG A 23 1.31 9.20 -5.35
CA ARG A 23 1.64 10.57 -4.93
C ARG A 23 1.35 10.84 -3.45
N ALA A 24 0.48 10.03 -2.84
CA ALA A 24 0.12 10.11 -1.43
C ALA A 24 0.98 9.21 -0.52
N ARG A 25 2.02 8.54 -1.06
CA ARG A 25 2.92 7.68 -0.28
C ARG A 25 3.64 8.45 0.84
N ASN A 26 3.86 7.78 1.96
CA ASN A 26 4.47 8.34 3.15
C ASN A 26 6.00 8.42 3.00
N ARG A 27 6.64 7.31 2.62
CA ARG A 27 8.09 7.14 2.46
C ARG A 27 8.46 7.07 0.99
N SER A 28 8.53 8.24 0.35
CA SER A 28 9.03 8.36 -1.03
C SER A 28 10.56 8.25 -1.03
N THR A 29 11.11 7.32 -1.82
CA THR A 29 12.57 7.16 -2.02
C THR A 29 13.24 8.43 -2.51
N ASP A 30 12.52 9.25 -3.29
CA ASP A 30 13.04 10.50 -3.85
C ASP A 30 13.05 11.68 -2.86
N ARG A 31 12.52 11.50 -1.63
CA ARG A 31 12.48 12.58 -0.65
C ARG A 31 13.81 12.67 0.11
N PRO A 32 14.32 13.89 0.36
CA PRO A 32 15.42 14.09 1.29
C PRO A 32 15.09 13.50 2.66
N GLY A 33 16.02 12.72 3.21
CA GLY A 33 15.85 12.05 4.51
C GLY A 33 15.23 10.65 4.44
N TYR A 34 15.06 10.07 3.24
CA TYR A 34 14.82 8.63 3.12
C TYR A 34 15.97 7.85 3.80
N ARG A 35 15.61 6.82 4.57
CA ARG A 35 16.56 5.99 5.32
C ARG A 35 16.67 4.64 4.62
N ASP A 36 17.88 4.14 4.41
CA ASP A 36 18.11 2.86 3.73
C ASP A 36 17.33 1.71 4.37
N GLY A 37 17.26 1.65 5.71
CA GLY A 37 16.49 0.63 6.43
C GLY A 37 14.98 0.65 6.13
N TRP A 38 14.42 1.75 5.62
CA TRP A 38 13.02 1.78 5.19
C TRP A 38 12.76 0.92 3.96
N PHE A 39 13.80 0.59 3.18
CA PHE A 39 13.68 -0.37 2.09
C PHE A 39 13.28 -1.77 2.59
N ASP A 40 13.66 -2.14 3.81
CA ASP A 40 13.28 -3.42 4.42
C ASP A 40 12.00 -3.31 5.29
N GLU A 41 11.54 -2.09 5.58
CA GLU A 41 10.35 -1.80 6.41
C GLU A 41 9.12 -1.40 5.58
N GLN A 42 8.80 -2.24 4.60
CA GLN A 42 7.73 -2.00 3.63
C GLN A 42 6.38 -2.55 4.12
N CYS A 43 5.27 -1.95 3.69
CA CYS A 43 3.92 -2.32 4.07
C CYS A 43 3.63 -3.80 3.80
N GLY A 44 4.01 -4.34 2.65
CA GLY A 44 3.86 -5.77 2.31
C GLY A 44 4.56 -6.72 3.29
N GLY A 45 5.63 -6.27 3.95
CA GLY A 45 6.34 -7.01 4.98
C GLY A 45 5.80 -6.81 6.40
N CYS A 46 4.76 -5.98 6.57
CA CYS A 46 4.16 -5.69 7.87
C CYS A 46 3.03 -6.66 8.20
N ARG A 47 3.00 -7.20 9.42
CA ARG A 47 1.96 -8.15 9.88
C ARG A 47 0.54 -7.58 9.93
N PHE A 48 0.40 -6.27 9.81
CA PHE A 48 -0.88 -5.56 9.84
C PHE A 48 -1.34 -5.09 8.47
N TRP A 49 -0.59 -5.37 7.41
CA TRP A 49 -1.01 -5.08 6.05
C TRP A 49 -1.69 -6.31 5.46
N VAL A 50 -2.78 -6.08 4.75
CA VAL A 50 -3.58 -7.10 4.10
C VAL A 50 -3.75 -6.71 2.64
N ALA A 51 -3.28 -7.54 1.72
CA ALA A 51 -3.45 -7.31 0.29
C ALA A 51 -4.92 -7.15 -0.09
N LEU A 52 -5.19 -6.21 -0.99
CA LEU A 52 -6.47 -6.17 -1.70
C LEU A 52 -6.48 -7.30 -2.73
N SER A 53 -7.66 -7.84 -3.00
CA SER A 53 -7.86 -8.88 -4.01
C SER A 53 -8.13 -8.29 -5.40
N GLY A 54 -7.89 -9.09 -6.44
CA GLY A 54 -8.25 -8.72 -7.83
C GLY A 54 -7.23 -7.80 -8.49
N GLU A 55 -7.56 -7.31 -9.69
CA GLU A 55 -6.63 -6.48 -10.47
C GLU A 55 -6.29 -5.15 -9.79
N MET A 56 -7.26 -4.57 -9.08
CA MET A 56 -7.03 -3.33 -8.31
C MET A 56 -6.03 -3.52 -7.15
N GLY A 57 -5.86 -4.75 -6.67
CA GLY A 57 -4.96 -5.06 -5.55
C GLY A 57 -3.49 -5.22 -5.92
N GLN A 58 -3.13 -5.16 -7.20
CA GLN A 58 -1.73 -5.22 -7.64
C GLN A 58 -0.93 -4.09 -6.97
N ASP A 59 0.00 -4.47 -6.09
CA ASP A 59 0.80 -3.60 -5.21
C ASP A 59 0.02 -2.81 -4.13
N TRP A 60 -1.25 -3.11 -3.89
CA TRP A 60 -2.10 -2.36 -2.95
C TRP A 60 -2.77 -3.25 -1.92
N GLY A 61 -2.75 -2.79 -0.67
CA GLY A 61 -3.43 -3.44 0.46
C GLY A 61 -3.98 -2.41 1.43
N VAL A 62 -4.44 -2.87 2.59
CA VAL A 62 -4.99 -2.01 3.64
C VAL A 62 -4.20 -2.20 4.93
N CYS A 63 -3.89 -1.10 5.61
CA CYS A 63 -3.34 -1.17 6.96
C CYS A 63 -4.48 -1.40 7.97
N THR A 64 -4.30 -2.38 8.85
CA THR A 64 -5.27 -2.77 9.89
C THR A 64 -4.75 -2.49 11.32
N ARG A 65 -3.69 -1.69 11.44
CA ARG A 65 -3.05 -1.37 12.72
C ARG A 65 -3.73 -0.15 13.34
N SER A 66 -4.47 -0.34 14.43
CA SER A 66 -5.35 0.69 15.02
C SER A 66 -4.66 1.95 15.57
N ASP A 67 -3.37 1.88 15.92
CA ASP A 67 -2.57 3.03 16.37
C ASP A 67 -1.87 3.76 15.20
N SER A 68 -2.02 3.27 13.96
CA SER A 68 -1.48 3.89 12.77
C SER A 68 -2.38 5.00 12.25
N ALA A 69 -1.77 6.11 11.82
CA ALA A 69 -2.47 7.16 11.07
C ALA A 69 -3.09 6.66 9.75
N PHE A 70 -2.75 5.43 9.35
CA PHE A 70 -3.15 4.77 8.11
C PHE A 70 -4.15 3.63 8.30
N ASP A 71 -4.67 3.42 9.52
CA ASP A 71 -5.70 2.39 9.77
C ASP A 71 -6.90 2.56 8.82
N GLY A 72 -7.31 1.45 8.19
CA GLY A 72 -8.39 1.40 7.21
C GLY A 72 -8.09 2.08 5.86
N ARG A 73 -6.85 2.48 5.59
CA ARG A 73 -6.48 3.15 4.32
C ARG A 73 -5.75 2.22 3.37
N ALA A 74 -5.99 2.41 2.06
CA ALA A 74 -5.21 1.78 1.01
C ALA A 74 -3.75 2.23 1.08
N ARG A 75 -2.82 1.27 1.09
CA ARG A 75 -1.37 1.48 1.18
C ARG A 75 -0.65 0.68 0.11
N PHE A 76 0.30 1.36 -0.51
CA PHE A 76 1.21 0.76 -1.46
C PHE A 76 2.10 -0.25 -0.73
N GLU A 77 2.27 -1.43 -1.32
CA GLU A 77 3.03 -2.54 -0.75
C GLU A 77 4.46 -2.11 -0.37
N HIS A 78 5.07 -1.25 -1.19
CA HIS A 78 6.44 -0.75 -1.00
C HIS A 78 6.54 0.58 -0.22
N ASP A 79 5.46 1.09 0.36
CA ASP A 79 5.49 2.24 1.27
C ASP A 79 5.71 1.76 2.72
N GLY A 80 5.72 2.65 3.71
CA GLY A 80 5.87 2.25 5.11
C GLY A 80 5.44 3.32 6.11
N CYS A 81 5.64 3.03 7.39
CA CYS A 81 5.45 3.98 8.48
C CYS A 81 6.31 3.57 9.69
N GLU A 82 6.44 4.47 10.67
CA GLU A 82 7.23 4.23 11.89
C GLU A 82 6.71 3.07 12.76
N LEU A 83 5.51 2.57 12.46
CA LEU A 83 4.86 1.46 13.15
C LEU A 83 4.98 0.14 12.38
N PHE A 84 5.99 -0.01 11.53
CA PHE A 84 6.30 -1.27 10.88
C PHE A 84 6.50 -2.39 11.92
N ALA A 85 5.94 -3.57 11.64
CA ALA A 85 6.08 -4.75 12.47
C ALA A 85 6.21 -5.97 11.54
N LEU A 86 7.41 -6.52 11.47
CA LEU A 86 7.77 -7.59 10.54
C LEU A 86 6.83 -8.80 10.64
N ARG A 87 6.46 -9.37 9.49
CA ARG A 87 5.85 -10.69 9.39
C ARG A 87 6.87 -11.76 9.75
N THR A 88 6.62 -12.51 10.82
CA THR A 88 7.57 -13.49 11.34
C THR A 88 7.69 -14.74 10.47
N ASP A 89 6.77 -14.95 9.53
CA ASP A 89 6.81 -16.05 8.56
C ASP A 89 7.68 -15.74 7.33
N GLY A 90 8.24 -14.53 7.23
CA GLY A 90 9.07 -14.09 6.11
C GLY A 90 8.30 -13.82 4.82
N SER A 91 6.96 -13.86 4.85
CA SER A 91 6.14 -13.52 3.70
C SER A 91 6.15 -12.02 3.39
N PHE A 92 5.88 -11.71 2.13
CA PHE A 92 5.71 -10.36 1.61
C PHE A 92 4.58 -10.38 0.58
N GLY A 93 3.63 -9.45 0.71
CA GLY A 93 2.39 -9.45 -0.08
C GLY A 93 1.29 -10.33 0.51
#